data_AF-A0AAV1QJA8-F1
#
_entry.id   AF-A0AAV1QJA8-F1
#
_cell.length_a   1.000
_cell.length_b   1.000
_cell.length_c   1.000
_cell.angle_alpha   90.00
_cell.angle_beta   90.00
_cell.angle_gamma   90.00
#
_symmetry.space_group_name_H-M   'P 1'
#
loop_
_entity.id
_entity.type
_entity.pdbx_description
1 polymer ?
#
loop_
_entity_poly.entity_id
_entity_poly.type
_entity_poly.pdbx_seq_one_letter_code
_entity_poly.pdbx_strand_id
1 'polypeptide(L)'
;VHMTSTEVLVQNSLLNTQKYFIFASSLPFQVAHVNDEGIEFITPHKITETHVIINITELSAFGNVKDKDSPPDPVRALVLLFYRPPTDPDPESVLNVLLLPETVVLRDVLRTRKERDRDERFIEISPHCKLIPKQEYTLSISPEDDSVLVQPPEAEFDEESYNNYLSSFQVNLEKIMKSIKLFLRETNSSHSVWERRVCLPSTAVRKPRRQSSRISSIARLRTCFIDGISGPVLQSLLDKLFEKNVITEPERESAEELRNNRDKARFVIDTVRKKGEAASSEMIEFLYEGDPFLCKHLGLI
;
A
#
# COMPACT_ATOMS: atom_id res chain seq x y z
N VAL A 1 10.52 11.59 -37.17
CA VAL A 1 11.14 12.06 -35.92
C VAL A 1 10.55 11.23 -34.80
N HIS A 2 11.33 10.38 -34.15
CA HIS A 2 10.86 9.62 -32.98
C HIS A 2 10.59 10.64 -31.85
N MET A 3 9.32 10.90 -31.55
CA MET A 3 8.92 11.72 -30.41
C MET A 3 8.76 10.78 -29.21
N THR A 4 9.63 10.92 -28.22
CA THR A 4 9.42 10.33 -26.89
C THR A 4 8.51 11.27 -26.11
N SER A 5 7.28 10.82 -25.78
CA SER A 5 6.39 11.59 -24.90
C SER A 5 6.89 11.47 -23.46
N THR A 6 7.14 12.60 -22.80
CA THR A 6 7.32 12.63 -21.35
C THR A 6 6.24 13.54 -20.80
N GLU A 7 5.29 12.98 -20.06
CA GLU A 7 4.29 13.78 -19.33
C GLU A 7 5.04 14.58 -18.25
N VAL A 8 4.96 15.92 -18.30
CA VAL A 8 5.55 16.80 -17.28
C VAL A 8 4.42 17.39 -16.45
N LEU A 9 4.39 17.04 -15.16
CA LEU A 9 3.54 17.67 -14.15
C LEU A 9 4.09 19.05 -13.84
N VAL A 10 3.33 20.10 -14.17
CA VAL A 10 3.65 21.48 -13.78
C VAL A 10 2.87 21.78 -12.50
N GLN A 11 3.58 21.92 -11.37
CA GLN A 11 2.99 22.48 -10.15
C GLN A 11 2.87 23.99 -10.31
N ASN A 12 1.64 24.49 -10.41
CA ASN A 12 1.35 25.91 -10.23
C ASN A 12 0.71 26.10 -8.86
N SER A 13 1.19 27.06 -8.07
CA SER A 13 0.85 27.21 -6.65
C SER A 13 -0.57 27.75 -6.39
N LEU A 14 -1.46 27.75 -7.37
CA LEU A 14 -2.76 28.42 -7.22
C LEU A 14 -3.99 27.76 -7.85
N LEU A 15 -3.93 26.69 -8.66
CA LEU A 15 -5.14 25.95 -9.10
C LEU A 15 -4.75 24.62 -9.75
N ASN A 16 -5.56 23.59 -9.47
CA ASN A 16 -5.71 22.27 -10.11
C ASN A 16 -4.59 21.78 -11.05
N THR A 17 -4.08 20.58 -10.77
CA THR A 17 -3.19 19.78 -11.60
C THR A 17 -3.66 19.74 -13.07
N GLN A 18 -3.08 20.58 -13.93
CA GLN A 18 -3.34 20.58 -15.36
C GLN A 18 -2.23 19.80 -16.07
N LYS A 19 -2.63 18.85 -16.92
CA LYS A 19 -1.73 18.01 -17.71
C LYS A 19 -1.31 18.76 -18.98
N TYR A 20 0.00 18.92 -19.18
CA TYR A 20 0.58 19.50 -20.40
C TYR A 20 1.19 18.40 -21.26
N PHE A 21 1.04 18.50 -22.58
CA PHE A 21 1.81 17.71 -23.53
C PHE A 21 3.05 18.49 -23.96
N ILE A 22 4.17 18.30 -23.27
CA ILE A 22 5.46 18.86 -23.69
C ILE A 22 6.14 17.83 -24.60
N PHE A 23 6.18 18.13 -25.89
CA PHE A 23 6.94 17.33 -26.86
C PHE A 23 8.35 17.91 -27.00
N ALA A 24 9.37 17.18 -26.55
CA ALA A 24 10.76 17.52 -26.82
C ALA A 24 11.24 16.80 -28.09
N SER A 25 11.62 17.55 -29.12
CA SER A 25 12.33 17.01 -30.29
C SER A 25 13.85 17.23 -30.13
N SER A 26 14.64 16.33 -30.71
CA SER A 26 16.11 16.38 -30.67
C SER A 26 16.63 17.69 -31.29
N LEU A 27 17.29 18.49 -30.45
CA LEU A 27 18.01 19.76 -30.68
C LEU A 27 17.67 20.56 -31.97
N PRO A 28 17.21 21.82 -31.83
CA PRO A 28 17.04 22.59 -30.58
C PRO A 28 15.83 22.11 -29.76
N PHE A 29 15.96 22.08 -28.42
CA PHE A 29 14.85 21.77 -27.51
C PHE A 29 13.77 22.83 -27.64
N GLN A 30 12.60 22.43 -28.10
CA GLN A 30 11.42 23.26 -28.22
C GLN A 30 10.28 22.63 -27.44
N VAL A 31 9.41 23.47 -26.86
CA VAL A 31 8.19 23.06 -26.18
C VAL A 31 7.04 23.37 -27.12
N ALA A 32 6.33 22.35 -27.59
CA ALA A 32 5.09 22.57 -28.31
C ALA A 32 3.99 23.02 -27.33
N HIS A 33 3.33 24.14 -27.62
CA HIS A 33 2.14 24.63 -26.94
C HIS A 33 0.99 24.65 -27.95
N VAL A 34 -0.15 24.08 -27.60
CA VAL A 34 -1.30 23.97 -28.50
C VAL A 34 -2.33 25.00 -28.07
N ASN A 35 -2.75 25.90 -28.95
CA ASN A 35 -3.80 26.89 -28.71
C ASN A 35 -4.93 26.74 -29.73
N ASP A 36 -5.96 27.58 -29.63
CA ASP A 36 -7.13 27.55 -30.54
C ASP A 36 -6.76 27.85 -32.00
N GLU A 37 -5.58 28.44 -32.24
CA GLU A 37 -5.06 28.78 -33.56
C GLU A 37 -4.10 27.71 -34.14
N GLY A 38 -3.69 26.71 -33.34
CA GLY A 38 -2.84 25.61 -33.76
C GLY A 38 -1.74 25.23 -32.75
N ILE A 39 -0.60 24.77 -33.26
CA ILE A 39 0.57 24.40 -32.43
C ILE A 39 1.63 25.50 -32.59
N GLU A 40 2.01 26.14 -31.48
CA GLU A 40 3.15 27.03 -31.40
C GLU A 40 4.35 26.35 -30.72
N PHE A 41 5.57 26.77 -31.07
CA PHE A 41 6.79 26.24 -30.46
C PHE A 41 7.43 27.31 -29.58
N ILE A 42 7.41 27.07 -28.27
CA ILE A 42 8.00 27.93 -27.26
C ILE A 42 9.47 27.54 -27.08
N THR A 43 10.33 28.55 -27.13
CA THR A 43 11.74 28.38 -26.75
C THR A 43 11.85 28.48 -25.23
N PRO A 44 12.42 27.47 -24.54
CA PRO A 44 12.59 27.53 -23.10
C PRO A 44 13.35 28.76 -22.62
N HIS A 45 12.86 29.38 -21.54
CA HIS A 45 13.57 30.47 -20.87
C HIS A 45 14.83 29.96 -20.17
N LYS A 46 14.75 28.77 -19.56
CA LYS A 46 15.89 28.09 -18.93
C LYS A 46 15.70 26.59 -18.98
N ILE A 47 16.76 25.84 -19.27
CA ILE A 47 16.80 24.38 -19.21
C ILE A 47 17.79 23.99 -18.12
N THR A 48 17.38 23.15 -17.18
CA THR A 48 18.27 22.49 -16.20
C THR A 48 18.32 21.00 -16.47
N GLU A 49 19.18 20.27 -15.76
CA GLU A 49 19.26 18.81 -15.87
C GLU A 49 17.95 18.09 -15.51
N THR A 50 17.11 18.72 -14.69
CA THR A 50 15.88 18.10 -14.16
C THR A 50 14.59 18.74 -14.66
N HIS A 51 14.61 20.02 -15.05
CA HIS A 51 13.39 20.76 -15.37
C HIS A 51 13.63 21.79 -16.49
N VAL A 52 12.56 22.08 -17.23
CA VAL A 52 12.51 23.14 -18.24
C VAL A 52 11.60 24.25 -17.73
N ILE A 53 12.09 25.49 -17.76
CA ILE A 53 11.33 26.68 -17.36
C ILE A 53 10.92 27.41 -18.64
N ILE A 54 9.61 27.55 -18.84
CA ILE A 54 8.98 28.34 -19.89
C ILE A 54 8.22 29.51 -19.27
N ASN A 55 8.07 30.60 -20.02
CA ASN A 55 7.23 31.72 -19.63
C ASN A 55 6.08 31.81 -20.63
N ILE A 56 4.86 31.61 -20.17
CA ILE A 56 3.64 31.66 -20.99
C ILE A 56 2.69 32.71 -20.40
N THR A 57 2.13 33.55 -21.27
CA THR A 57 1.17 34.59 -20.88
C THR A 57 -0.23 34.03 -20.69
N GLU A 58 -0.57 32.95 -21.40
CA GLU A 58 -1.88 32.28 -21.38
C GLU A 58 -1.70 30.76 -21.42
N LEU A 59 -2.63 30.02 -20.82
CA LEU A 59 -2.60 28.56 -20.77
C LEU A 59 -3.40 27.96 -21.93
N SER A 60 -2.90 26.89 -22.51
CA SER A 60 -3.60 26.08 -23.52
C SER A 60 -5.00 25.65 -23.05
N ALA A 61 -6.00 25.82 -23.91
CA ALA A 61 -7.33 25.20 -23.76
C ALA A 61 -7.35 23.71 -24.16
N PHE A 62 -6.23 23.16 -24.64
CA PHE A 62 -6.08 21.76 -25.02
C PHE A 62 -5.42 20.96 -23.89
N GLY A 63 -6.29 20.46 -23.03
CA GLY A 63 -6.07 19.48 -21.97
C GLY A 63 -7.45 18.94 -21.59
N ASN A 64 -7.60 18.17 -20.51
CA ASN A 64 -8.95 17.85 -20.02
C ASN A 64 -9.57 19.13 -19.43
N VAL A 65 -10.03 20.04 -20.30
CA VAL A 65 -10.73 21.27 -19.93
C VAL A 65 -12.17 20.89 -19.68
N LYS A 66 -12.40 20.49 -18.44
CA LYS A 66 -13.74 20.43 -17.90
C LYS A 66 -14.23 21.84 -17.67
N ASP A 67 -15.49 22.11 -18.03
CA ASP A 67 -16.18 23.34 -17.62
C ASP A 67 -16.09 23.45 -16.09
N LYS A 68 -16.03 24.67 -15.53
CA LYS A 68 -15.96 24.88 -14.07
C LYS A 68 -17.13 24.20 -13.35
N ASP A 69 -18.25 24.03 -14.05
CA ASP A 69 -19.48 23.40 -13.56
C ASP A 69 -19.53 21.89 -13.83
N SER A 70 -18.51 21.29 -14.47
CA SER A 70 -18.45 19.85 -14.69
C SER A 70 -18.12 19.11 -13.40
N PRO A 71 -18.80 17.97 -13.10
CA PRO A 71 -18.49 17.19 -11.92
C PRO A 71 -17.03 16.68 -11.96
N PRO A 72 -16.33 16.61 -10.81
CA PRO A 72 -14.95 16.14 -10.78
C PRO A 72 -14.84 14.69 -11.28
N ASP A 73 -13.71 14.33 -11.88
CA ASP A 73 -13.48 12.94 -12.33
C ASP A 73 -13.22 12.03 -11.12
N PRO A 74 -13.84 10.83 -11.09
CA PRO A 74 -13.45 9.82 -10.12
C PRO A 74 -12.00 9.34 -10.35
N VAL A 75 -11.22 9.32 -9.29
CA VAL A 75 -9.84 8.80 -9.25
C VAL A 75 -9.82 7.37 -8.72
N ARG A 76 -8.75 6.61 -9.01
CA ARG A 76 -8.60 5.24 -8.48
C ARG A 76 -8.23 5.32 -7.00
N ALA A 77 -8.95 4.56 -6.18
CA ALA A 77 -8.81 4.57 -4.74
C ALA A 77 -8.86 3.14 -4.16
N LEU A 78 -8.51 3.04 -2.89
CA LEU A 78 -8.44 1.83 -2.10
C LEU A 78 -9.30 1.99 -0.84
N VAL A 79 -10.11 0.98 -0.57
CA VAL A 79 -10.80 0.78 0.72
C VAL A 79 -10.04 -0.28 1.50
N LEU A 80 -9.26 0.14 2.49
CA LEU A 80 -8.45 -0.77 3.32
C LEU A 80 -9.13 -1.01 4.66
N LEU A 81 -9.08 -2.26 5.11
CA LEU A 81 -9.76 -2.74 6.32
C LEU A 81 -8.75 -3.23 7.35
N PHE A 82 -8.88 -2.71 8.56
CA PHE A 82 -8.02 -3.04 9.69
C PHE A 82 -8.87 -3.37 10.91
N TYR A 83 -8.79 -4.61 11.40
CA TYR A 83 -9.69 -5.14 12.40
C TYR A 83 -8.96 -5.42 13.72
N ARG A 84 -9.48 -4.84 14.80
CA ARG A 84 -9.13 -5.15 16.18
C ARG A 84 -10.14 -6.15 16.74
N PRO A 85 -9.75 -7.41 16.98
CA PRO A 85 -10.67 -8.44 17.42
C PRO A 85 -10.98 -8.30 18.92
N PRO A 86 -12.08 -8.91 19.41
CA PRO A 86 -12.55 -8.74 20.80
C PRO A 86 -11.65 -9.45 21.81
N THR A 87 -11.42 -8.87 22.99
CA THR A 87 -10.53 -9.46 24.01
C THR A 87 -11.35 -10.01 25.18
N ASP A 88 -11.37 -11.34 25.37
CA ASP A 88 -12.08 -12.00 26.48
C ASP A 88 -11.80 -11.31 27.83
N PRO A 89 -12.83 -10.81 28.55
CA PRO A 89 -14.28 -11.06 28.41
C PRO A 89 -15.06 -10.04 27.56
N ASP A 90 -14.40 -9.02 27.04
CA ASP A 90 -15.01 -7.93 26.27
C ASP A 90 -15.38 -8.40 24.84
N PRO A 91 -16.68 -8.38 24.46
CA PRO A 91 -17.12 -8.73 23.12
C PRO A 91 -16.91 -7.61 22.10
N GLU A 92 -16.50 -6.41 22.52
CA GLU A 92 -16.32 -5.27 21.63
C GLU A 92 -15.17 -5.48 20.64
N SER A 93 -15.42 -5.16 19.38
CA SER A 93 -14.39 -5.17 18.35
C SER A 93 -14.51 -3.96 17.44
N VAL A 94 -13.39 -3.53 16.87
CA VAL A 94 -13.32 -2.31 16.07
C VAL A 94 -12.81 -2.63 14.68
N LEU A 95 -13.54 -2.21 13.66
CA LEU A 95 -13.10 -2.25 12.28
C LEU A 95 -12.82 -0.82 11.78
N ASN A 96 -11.56 -0.54 11.53
CA ASN A 96 -11.07 0.68 10.92
C ASN A 96 -11.13 0.57 9.40
N VAL A 97 -11.76 1.56 8.75
CA VAL A 97 -11.87 1.66 7.29
C VAL A 97 -11.13 2.90 6.83
N LEU A 98 -10.17 2.72 5.93
CA LEU A 98 -9.37 3.81 5.36
C LEU A 98 -9.74 3.97 3.89
N LEU A 99 -10.04 5.20 3.48
CA LEU A 99 -10.17 5.59 2.08
C LEU A 99 -8.87 6.28 1.65
N LEU A 100 -8.12 5.66 0.74
CA LEU A 100 -6.82 6.16 0.29
C LEU A 100 -6.75 6.20 -1.24
N PRO A 101 -6.01 7.12 -1.85
CA PRO A 101 -5.74 7.06 -3.30
C PRO A 101 -4.88 5.84 -3.62
N GLU A 102 -4.96 5.33 -4.86
CA GLU A 102 -4.15 4.16 -5.26
C GLU A 102 -2.64 4.46 -5.30
N THR A 103 -2.25 5.73 -5.34
CA THR A 103 -0.85 6.18 -5.32
C THR A 103 -0.13 5.80 -4.02
N VAL A 104 -0.84 5.44 -2.95
CA VAL A 104 -0.22 5.03 -1.69
C VAL A 104 0.54 3.71 -1.82
N VAL A 105 1.69 3.62 -1.16
CA VAL A 105 2.47 2.39 -1.08
C VAL A 105 1.87 1.52 0.02
N LEU A 106 1.15 0.45 -0.35
CA LEU A 106 0.47 -0.44 0.60
C LEU A 106 1.40 -0.95 1.72
N ARG A 107 2.68 -1.22 1.42
CA ARG A 107 3.69 -1.65 2.41
C ARG A 107 3.84 -0.63 3.54
N ASP A 108 3.89 0.66 3.22
CA ASP A 108 4.07 1.72 4.21
C ASP A 108 2.82 1.87 5.07
N VAL A 109 1.63 1.78 4.47
CA VAL A 109 0.36 1.75 5.20
C VAL A 109 0.36 0.62 6.24
N LEU A 110 0.71 -0.60 5.83
CA LEU A 110 0.74 -1.76 6.71
C LEU A 110 1.77 -1.61 7.84
N ARG A 111 2.96 -1.06 7.54
CA ARG A 111 4.01 -0.82 8.54
C ARG A 111 3.55 0.20 9.58
N THR A 112 3.11 1.38 9.15
CA THR A 112 2.69 2.46 10.05
C THR A 112 1.51 2.04 10.93
N ARG A 113 0.53 1.30 10.38
CA ARG A 113 -0.63 0.84 11.15
C ARG A 113 -0.22 -0.17 12.22
N LYS A 114 0.66 -1.12 11.88
CA LYS A 114 1.20 -2.11 12.83
C LYS A 114 2.04 -1.48 13.95
N GLU A 115 2.78 -0.41 13.64
CA GLU A 115 3.54 0.35 14.65
C GLU A 115 2.62 1.10 15.62
N ARG A 116 1.50 1.64 15.12
CA ARG A 116 0.49 2.34 15.92
C ARG A 116 -0.32 1.40 16.81
N ASP A 117 -0.66 0.22 16.30
CA ASP A 117 -1.50 -0.76 17.00
C ASP A 117 -1.12 -2.18 16.58
N ARG A 118 -0.57 -2.96 17.54
CA ARG A 118 -0.08 -4.32 17.27
C ARG A 118 -1.19 -5.36 17.18
N ASP A 119 -2.35 -5.09 17.77
CA ASP A 119 -3.47 -6.03 17.82
C ASP A 119 -4.40 -5.89 16.61
N GLU A 120 -4.23 -4.81 15.88
CA GLU A 120 -4.93 -4.54 14.64
C GLU A 120 -4.43 -5.42 13.48
N ARG A 121 -5.38 -6.02 12.75
CA ARG A 121 -5.11 -6.98 11.68
C ARG A 121 -5.63 -6.46 10.36
N PHE A 122 -4.75 -6.40 9.36
CA PHE A 122 -5.18 -6.13 7.99
C PHE A 122 -6.06 -7.27 7.46
N ILE A 123 -7.21 -6.93 6.88
CA ILE A 123 -8.09 -7.89 6.21
C ILE A 123 -7.82 -7.82 4.71
N GLU A 124 -7.22 -8.88 4.17
CA GLU A 124 -6.94 -9.00 2.75
C GLU A 124 -8.23 -9.29 1.96
N ILE A 125 -8.73 -8.26 1.27
CA ILE A 125 -9.86 -8.31 0.34
C ILE A 125 -9.56 -7.40 -0.86
N SER A 126 -10.33 -7.52 -1.95
CA SER A 126 -10.23 -6.59 -3.10
C SER A 126 -10.54 -5.15 -2.66
N PRO A 127 -9.54 -4.25 -2.59
CA PRO A 127 -9.71 -2.91 -2.03
C PRO A 127 -10.10 -1.86 -3.07
N HIS A 128 -9.86 -2.13 -4.36
CA HIS A 128 -9.96 -1.13 -5.42
C HIS A 128 -11.39 -0.62 -5.66
N CYS A 129 -11.53 0.69 -5.79
CA CYS A 129 -12.72 1.40 -6.22
C CYS A 129 -12.35 2.68 -6.99
N LYS A 130 -13.35 3.51 -7.31
CA LYS A 130 -13.14 4.88 -7.77
C LYS A 130 -13.90 5.85 -6.87
N LEU A 131 -13.24 6.90 -6.42
CA LEU A 131 -13.80 7.93 -5.54
C LEU A 131 -13.57 9.32 -6.15
N ILE A 132 -14.44 10.26 -5.84
CA ILE A 132 -14.35 11.65 -6.27
C ILE A 132 -13.59 12.42 -5.18
N PRO A 133 -12.49 13.13 -5.50
CA PRO A 133 -11.77 13.94 -4.52
C PRO A 133 -12.68 15.00 -3.88
N LYS A 134 -12.49 15.25 -2.57
CA LYS A 134 -13.28 16.19 -1.76
C LYS A 134 -14.78 15.87 -1.67
N GLN A 135 -15.18 14.66 -2.06
CA GLN A 135 -16.57 14.19 -1.94
C GLN A 135 -16.79 13.49 -0.60
N GLU A 136 -17.95 13.71 0.00
CA GLU A 136 -18.40 13.00 1.20
C GLU A 136 -19.03 11.64 0.89
N TYR A 137 -18.65 10.66 1.70
CA TYR A 137 -19.11 9.29 1.63
C TYR A 137 -19.72 8.85 2.97
N THR A 138 -20.65 7.90 2.89
CA THR A 138 -21.25 7.18 4.01
C THR A 138 -20.83 5.72 3.96
N LEU A 139 -20.63 5.12 5.13
CA LEU A 139 -20.39 3.68 5.27
C LEU A 139 -21.57 3.03 5.99
N SER A 140 -22.25 2.09 5.33
CA SER A 140 -23.32 1.30 5.94
C SER A 140 -22.97 -0.19 6.00
N ILE A 141 -23.65 -0.89 6.90
CA ILE A 141 -23.29 -2.26 7.32
C ILE A 141 -24.53 -3.13 7.39
N SER A 142 -24.44 -4.36 6.89
CA SER A 142 -25.51 -5.35 7.04
C SER A 142 -25.00 -6.60 7.78
N PRO A 143 -25.73 -7.08 8.82
CA PRO A 143 -27.03 -6.60 9.29
C PRO A 143 -26.97 -5.25 10.03
N GLU A 144 -27.96 -4.39 9.79
CA GLU A 144 -28.20 -3.18 10.59
C GLU A 144 -28.90 -3.62 11.88
N ASP A 145 -28.18 -3.57 13.00
CA ASP A 145 -28.67 -3.85 14.35
C ASP A 145 -28.06 -2.80 15.29
N ASP A 146 -28.69 -2.57 16.44
CA ASP A 146 -28.26 -1.58 17.44
C ASP A 146 -26.87 -1.87 18.04
N SER A 147 -26.30 -3.04 17.73
CA SER A 147 -24.95 -3.44 18.14
C SER A 147 -23.82 -2.99 17.21
N VAL A 148 -24.14 -2.20 16.18
CA VAL A 148 -23.17 -1.69 15.19
C VAL A 148 -23.24 -0.18 15.13
N LEU A 149 -22.12 0.47 15.45
CA LEU A 149 -22.01 1.93 15.38
C LEU A 149 -20.90 2.32 14.40
N VAL A 150 -21.26 3.12 13.38
CA VAL A 150 -20.31 3.69 12.42
C VAL A 150 -20.05 5.15 12.74
N GLN A 151 -18.78 5.54 12.87
CA GLN A 151 -18.36 6.90 13.18
C GLN A 151 -17.14 7.34 12.35
N PRO A 152 -17.11 8.57 11.83
CA PRO A 152 -18.26 9.49 11.71
C PRO A 152 -19.36 8.91 10.79
N PRO A 153 -20.58 9.47 10.78
CA PRO A 153 -21.62 9.07 9.83
C PRO A 153 -21.20 9.30 8.37
N GLU A 154 -20.43 10.36 8.15
CA GLU A 154 -19.93 10.78 6.84
C GLU A 154 -18.46 11.17 6.95
N ALA A 155 -17.68 10.88 5.90
CA ALA A 155 -16.29 11.27 5.80
C ALA A 155 -15.94 11.71 4.37
N GLU A 156 -15.15 12.77 4.27
CA GLU A 156 -14.60 13.27 3.01
C GLU A 156 -13.47 12.34 2.52
N PHE A 157 -13.43 12.06 1.21
CA PHE A 157 -12.27 11.47 0.56
C PHE A 157 -11.27 12.57 0.15
N ASP A 158 -10.22 12.74 0.95
CA ASP A 158 -9.13 13.68 0.67
C ASP A 158 -7.91 12.96 0.06
N GLU A 159 -7.68 13.16 -1.24
CA GLU A 159 -6.55 12.59 -1.97
C GLU A 159 -5.18 13.12 -1.50
N GLU A 160 -5.12 14.27 -0.82
CA GLU A 160 -3.85 14.90 -0.42
C GLU A 160 -3.49 14.66 1.06
N SER A 161 -4.45 14.20 1.87
CA SER A 161 -4.34 14.13 3.34
C SER A 161 -4.20 12.69 3.86
N TYR A 162 -3.30 11.89 3.26
CA TYR A 162 -3.09 10.48 3.65
C TYR A 162 -1.81 10.21 4.47
N ASN A 163 -1.01 11.21 4.81
CA ASN A 163 0.32 11.03 5.41
C ASN A 163 0.34 10.24 6.73
N ASN A 164 -0.75 10.25 7.49
CA ASN A 164 -0.86 9.58 8.79
C ASN A 164 -1.71 8.30 8.76
N TYR A 165 -2.21 7.89 7.59
CA TYR A 165 -3.08 6.72 7.39
C TYR A 165 -4.19 6.61 8.45
N LEU A 166 -4.89 7.72 8.69
CA LEU A 166 -6.00 7.77 9.64
C LEU A 166 -7.24 7.08 9.08
N SER A 167 -8.01 6.43 9.95
CA SER A 167 -9.28 5.81 9.57
C SER A 167 -10.28 6.89 9.15
N SER A 168 -10.87 6.72 7.96
CA SER A 168 -11.99 7.54 7.49
C SER A 168 -13.27 7.17 8.24
N PHE A 169 -13.45 5.88 8.56
CA PHE A 169 -14.53 5.38 9.40
C PHE A 169 -14.01 4.40 10.44
N GLN A 170 -14.67 4.39 11.60
CA GLN A 170 -14.56 3.39 12.64
C GLN A 170 -15.91 2.72 12.81
N VAL A 171 -15.89 1.40 12.80
CA VAL A 171 -17.06 0.58 13.04
C VAL A 171 -16.86 -0.14 14.37
N ASN A 172 -17.64 0.24 15.36
CA ASN A 172 -17.67 -0.41 16.66
C ASN A 172 -18.74 -1.51 16.63
N LEU A 173 -18.34 -2.73 16.98
CA LEU A 173 -19.19 -3.91 17.01
C LEU A 173 -19.28 -4.39 18.46
N GLU A 174 -20.43 -4.21 19.09
CA GLU A 174 -20.66 -4.55 20.51
C GLU A 174 -20.86 -6.06 20.76
N LYS A 175 -21.03 -6.83 19.68
CA LYS A 175 -21.25 -8.27 19.71
C LYS A 175 -20.29 -8.97 18.76
N ILE A 176 -19.90 -10.19 19.12
CA ILE A 176 -19.04 -11.02 18.27
C ILE A 176 -19.77 -11.41 16.98
N MET A 177 -19.36 -10.83 15.85
CA MET A 177 -19.88 -11.15 14.53
C MET A 177 -18.89 -12.02 13.74
N LYS A 178 -19.39 -12.98 12.95
CA LYS A 178 -18.55 -13.82 12.07
C LYS A 178 -18.25 -13.15 10.73
N SER A 179 -19.24 -12.44 10.20
CA SER A 179 -19.12 -11.75 8.93
C SER A 179 -20.11 -10.60 8.86
N ILE A 180 -19.71 -9.53 8.19
CA ILE A 180 -20.54 -8.36 7.91
C ILE A 180 -20.49 -8.07 6.42
N LYS A 181 -21.46 -7.32 5.90
CA LYS A 181 -21.35 -6.68 4.58
C LYS A 181 -21.16 -5.19 4.77
N LEU A 182 -20.23 -4.61 4.05
CA LEU A 182 -19.95 -3.18 4.03
C LEU A 182 -20.39 -2.59 2.71
N PHE A 183 -20.98 -1.41 2.75
CA PHE A 183 -21.38 -0.62 1.59
C PHE A 183 -20.84 0.79 1.77
N LEU A 184 -19.98 1.22 0.85
CA LEU A 184 -19.54 2.61 0.75
C LEU A 184 -20.39 3.30 -0.30
N ARG A 185 -21.01 4.42 0.04
CA ARG A 185 -21.91 5.20 -0.82
C ARG A 185 -21.55 6.66 -0.74
N GLU A 186 -21.73 7.37 -1.84
CA GLU A 186 -21.73 8.83 -1.80
C GLU A 186 -22.97 9.29 -1.01
N THR A 187 -22.85 10.31 -0.14
CA THR A 187 -23.94 10.75 0.76
C THR A 187 -25.28 10.97 0.04
N ASN A 188 -25.23 11.51 -1.18
CA ASN A 188 -26.43 11.85 -1.96
C ASN A 188 -26.87 10.77 -2.96
N SER A 189 -26.28 9.57 -2.88
CA SER A 189 -26.49 8.50 -3.85
C SER A 189 -26.97 7.20 -3.20
N SER A 190 -27.89 6.51 -3.87
CA SER A 190 -28.28 5.15 -3.50
C SER A 190 -27.30 4.09 -4.03
N HIS A 191 -26.40 4.46 -4.95
CA HIS A 191 -25.46 3.54 -5.57
C HIS A 191 -24.22 3.32 -4.70
N SER A 192 -23.87 2.05 -4.49
CA SER A 192 -22.67 1.67 -3.72
C SER A 192 -21.45 1.71 -4.64
N VAL A 193 -20.47 2.56 -4.32
CA VAL A 193 -19.19 2.66 -5.05
C VAL A 193 -18.23 1.53 -4.70
N TRP A 194 -18.44 0.91 -3.53
CA TRP A 194 -17.74 -0.29 -3.09
C TRP A 194 -18.63 -1.10 -2.15
N GLU A 195 -18.76 -2.41 -2.40
CA GLU A 195 -19.52 -3.34 -1.56
C GLU A 195 -18.73 -4.63 -1.37
N ARG A 196 -18.52 -5.08 -0.13
CA ARG A 196 -17.87 -6.37 0.15
C ARG A 196 -18.46 -7.06 1.37
N ARG A 197 -18.52 -8.39 1.31
CA ARG A 197 -18.69 -9.23 2.50
C ARG A 197 -17.32 -9.45 3.14
N VAL A 198 -17.22 -9.20 4.43
CA VAL A 198 -16.00 -9.26 5.23
C VAL A 198 -16.17 -10.31 6.32
N CYS A 199 -15.18 -11.20 6.47
CA CYS A 199 -15.13 -12.16 7.57
C CYS A 199 -14.32 -11.57 8.72
N LEU A 200 -14.85 -11.65 9.94
CA LEU A 200 -14.22 -11.10 11.13
C LEU A 200 -13.64 -12.25 11.98
N PRO A 201 -12.30 -12.40 12.04
CA PRO A 201 -11.68 -13.50 12.76
C PRO A 201 -11.73 -13.27 14.28
N SER A 202 -12.45 -14.14 15.01
CA SER A 202 -12.50 -14.12 16.48
C SER A 202 -11.13 -14.43 17.12
N THR A 203 -10.90 -13.90 18.32
CA THR A 203 -9.72 -14.12 19.18
C THR A 203 -9.59 -15.53 19.75
N ALA A 204 -10.56 -16.43 19.53
CA ALA A 204 -10.60 -17.78 20.08
C ALA A 204 -9.21 -18.30 20.45
N VAL A 205 -8.95 -18.37 21.76
CA VAL A 205 -7.74 -18.88 22.39
C VAL A 205 -7.15 -19.94 21.48
N ARG A 206 -5.90 -19.76 21.05
CA ARG A 206 -5.11 -20.80 20.36
C ARG A 206 -4.94 -22.01 21.28
N LYS A 207 -6.02 -22.77 21.52
CA LYS A 207 -5.90 -24.22 21.56
C LYS A 207 -5.47 -24.59 20.15
N PRO A 208 -4.42 -25.41 19.95
CA PRO A 208 -4.04 -25.88 18.63
C PRO A 208 -5.16 -26.81 18.14
N ARG A 209 -6.25 -26.22 17.64
CA ARG A 209 -7.24 -26.92 16.86
C ARG A 209 -6.50 -27.36 15.61
N ARG A 210 -6.36 -28.68 15.49
CA ARG A 210 -5.99 -29.41 14.30
C ARG A 210 -6.97 -29.04 13.17
N GLN A 211 -6.73 -27.91 12.53
CA GLN A 211 -7.14 -27.64 11.16
C GLN A 211 -5.87 -27.72 10.32
N SER A 212 -5.72 -28.87 9.67
CA SER A 212 -4.90 -29.05 8.48
C SER A 212 -5.08 -27.85 7.53
N SER A 213 -4.12 -26.93 7.45
CA SER A 213 -3.35 -26.71 6.21
C SER A 213 -2.37 -25.50 6.28
N ARG A 214 -1.98 -25.03 7.47
CA ARG A 214 -0.88 -24.03 7.61
C ARG A 214 0.16 -24.34 8.68
N ILE A 215 0.14 -25.54 9.28
CA ILE A 215 1.23 -26.01 10.16
C ILE A 215 2.20 -26.94 9.39
N SER A 216 1.89 -27.28 8.14
CA SER A 216 2.86 -27.81 7.18
C SER A 216 3.73 -26.72 6.54
N SER A 217 3.50 -25.43 6.85
CA SER A 217 4.18 -24.31 6.17
C SER A 217 5.54 -23.97 6.76
N ILE A 218 5.83 -24.08 8.06
CA ILE A 218 7.15 -23.67 8.61
C ILE A 218 8.29 -24.59 8.14
N ALA A 219 8.05 -25.91 8.16
CA ALA A 219 9.01 -26.86 7.61
C ALA A 219 9.18 -26.67 6.09
N ARG A 220 8.08 -26.41 5.36
CA ARG A 220 8.13 -26.13 3.92
C ARG A 220 8.79 -24.79 3.59
N LEU A 221 8.52 -23.73 4.34
CA LEU A 221 9.15 -22.42 4.24
C LEU A 221 10.65 -22.54 4.43
N ARG A 222 11.05 -23.27 5.46
CA ARG A 222 12.45 -23.57 5.72
C ARG A 222 13.10 -24.36 4.57
N THR A 223 12.44 -25.40 4.06
CA THR A 223 12.95 -26.17 2.91
C THR A 223 13.05 -25.32 1.65
N CYS A 224 11.99 -24.57 1.30
CA CYS A 224 11.95 -23.71 0.13
C CYS A 224 12.94 -22.54 0.25
N PHE A 225 13.18 -22.01 1.44
CA PHE A 225 14.22 -21.01 1.67
C PHE A 225 15.61 -21.61 1.45
N ILE A 226 15.89 -22.78 2.05
CA ILE A 226 17.17 -23.47 1.95
C ILE A 226 17.49 -23.87 0.50
N ASP A 227 16.49 -24.31 -0.25
CA ASP A 227 16.67 -24.80 -1.63
C ASP A 227 16.52 -23.67 -2.68
N GLY A 228 15.81 -22.58 -2.35
CA GLY A 228 15.45 -21.52 -3.29
C GLY A 228 16.27 -20.23 -3.18
N ILE A 229 16.98 -20.00 -2.07
CA ILE A 229 17.81 -18.79 -1.93
C ILE A 229 19.09 -18.89 -2.75
N SER A 230 19.36 -17.87 -3.55
CA SER A 230 20.61 -17.78 -4.31
C SER A 230 21.79 -17.39 -3.41
N GLY A 231 22.99 -17.84 -3.74
CA GLY A 231 24.21 -17.50 -2.99
C GLY A 231 24.42 -15.99 -2.77
N PRO A 232 24.27 -15.14 -3.81
CA PRO A 232 24.40 -13.69 -3.65
C PRO A 232 23.35 -13.07 -2.71
N VAL A 233 22.08 -13.48 -2.83
CA VAL A 233 21.00 -13.00 -1.96
C VAL A 233 21.23 -13.46 -0.52
N LEU A 234 21.68 -14.70 -0.32
CA LEU A 234 22.03 -15.22 1.00
C LEU A 234 23.19 -14.44 1.64
N GLN A 235 24.22 -14.07 0.87
CA GLN A 235 25.33 -13.27 1.37
C GLN A 235 24.88 -11.86 1.76
N SER A 236 24.11 -11.20 0.89
CA SER A 236 23.54 -9.87 1.20
C SER A 236 22.60 -9.91 2.41
N LEU A 237 21.82 -10.97 2.56
CA LEU A 237 20.97 -11.19 3.72
C LEU A 237 21.81 -11.33 5.00
N LEU A 238 22.91 -12.09 4.95
CA LEU A 238 23.81 -12.26 6.09
C LEU A 238 24.44 -10.92 6.52
N ASP A 239 24.89 -10.12 5.56
CA ASP A 239 25.49 -8.80 5.82
C ASP A 239 24.48 -7.85 6.48
N LYS A 240 23.24 -7.78 5.97
CA LYS A 240 22.16 -6.96 6.55
C LYS A 240 21.76 -7.43 7.95
N LEU A 241 21.68 -8.75 8.17
CA LEU A 241 21.37 -9.31 9.49
C LEU A 241 22.47 -8.99 10.52
N PHE A 242 23.73 -8.94 10.08
CA PHE A 242 24.84 -8.54 10.95
C PHE A 242 24.83 -7.03 11.23
N GLU A 243 24.62 -6.20 10.20
CA GLU A 243 24.51 -4.74 10.33
C GLU A 243 23.44 -4.32 11.34
N LYS A 244 22.32 -5.05 11.38
CA LYS A 244 21.21 -4.83 12.31
C LYS A 244 21.37 -5.52 13.67
N ASN A 245 22.54 -6.12 13.93
CA ASN A 245 22.84 -6.88 15.16
C ASN A 245 21.86 -8.03 15.43
N VAL A 246 21.20 -8.57 14.40
CA VAL A 246 20.32 -9.73 14.53
C VAL A 246 21.16 -10.99 14.76
N ILE A 247 22.24 -11.15 14.00
CA ILE A 247 23.27 -12.18 14.23
C ILE A 247 24.51 -11.54 14.86
N THR A 248 25.17 -12.28 15.75
CA THR A 248 26.40 -11.83 16.39
C THR A 248 27.61 -12.17 15.52
N GLU A 249 28.75 -11.52 15.78
CA GLU A 249 30.03 -11.79 15.10
C GLU A 249 30.42 -13.29 15.09
N PRO A 250 30.37 -14.05 16.20
CA PRO A 250 30.67 -15.48 16.16
C PRO A 250 29.66 -16.31 15.37
N GLU A 251 28.39 -15.90 15.33
CA GLU A 251 27.37 -16.56 14.48
C GLU A 251 27.63 -16.28 13.00
N ARG A 252 28.09 -15.07 12.66
CA ARG A 252 28.50 -14.70 11.31
C ARG A 252 29.70 -15.52 10.85
N GLU A 253 30.76 -15.57 11.65
CA GLU A 253 31.96 -16.37 11.34
C GLU A 253 31.60 -17.85 11.13
N SER A 254 30.77 -18.41 12.03
CA SER A 254 30.27 -19.79 11.91
C SER A 254 29.48 -20.02 10.61
N ALA A 255 28.73 -19.02 10.14
CA ALA A 255 28.00 -19.10 8.88
C ALA A 255 28.94 -19.00 7.66
N GLU A 256 30.01 -18.21 7.74
CA GLU A 256 31.00 -18.01 6.68
C GLU A 256 31.92 -19.24 6.48
N GLU A 257 32.19 -20.00 7.55
CA GLU A 257 32.92 -21.27 7.49
C GLU A 257 32.19 -22.37 6.68
N LEU A 258 30.86 -22.24 6.50
CA LEU A 258 30.06 -23.21 5.75
C LEU A 258 30.27 -23.04 4.23
N ARG A 259 30.94 -24.03 3.63
CA ARG A 259 31.25 -24.08 2.19
C ARG A 259 30.03 -24.17 1.27
N ASN A 260 28.91 -24.69 1.78
CA ASN A 260 27.72 -24.95 0.99
C ASN A 260 26.62 -23.93 1.31
N ASN A 261 26.09 -23.27 0.28
CA ASN A 261 24.99 -22.31 0.41
C ASN A 261 23.76 -22.91 1.10
N ARG A 262 23.50 -24.20 0.88
CA ARG A 262 22.37 -24.90 1.49
C ARG A 262 22.51 -25.04 3.01
N ASP A 263 23.71 -25.38 3.46
CA ASP A 263 24.01 -25.52 4.88
C ASP A 263 24.12 -24.15 5.55
N LYS A 264 24.67 -23.15 4.85
CA LYS A 264 24.68 -21.75 5.26
C LYS A 264 23.26 -21.20 5.43
N ALA A 265 22.39 -21.38 4.43
CA ALA A 265 20.98 -20.97 4.51
C ALA A 265 20.25 -21.64 5.68
N ARG A 266 20.53 -22.93 5.90
CA ARG A 266 19.98 -23.69 7.04
C ARG A 266 20.42 -23.10 8.37
N PHE A 267 21.70 -22.77 8.51
CA PHE A 267 22.25 -22.17 9.71
C PHE A 267 21.63 -20.80 9.98
N VAL A 268 21.59 -19.91 8.98
CA VAL A 268 21.03 -18.56 9.10
C VAL A 268 19.58 -18.60 9.57
N ILE A 269 18.71 -19.35 8.88
CA ILE A 269 17.28 -19.41 9.24
C ILE A 269 17.05 -20.06 10.62
N ASP A 270 17.90 -21.01 11.05
CA ASP A 270 17.81 -21.59 12.38
C ASP A 270 18.21 -20.62 13.48
N THR A 271 19.32 -19.90 13.27
CA THR A 271 19.85 -18.93 14.21
C THR A 271 18.86 -17.79 14.43
N VAL A 272 18.35 -17.21 13.34
CA VAL A 272 17.33 -16.16 13.38
C VAL A 272 16.07 -16.64 14.09
N ARG A 273 15.59 -17.85 13.75
CA ARG A 273 14.39 -18.44 14.38
C ARG A 273 14.56 -18.63 15.89
N LYS A 274 15.74 -19.07 16.35
CA LYS A 274 16.02 -19.25 17.78
C LYS A 274 16.00 -17.94 18.57
N LYS A 275 16.27 -16.80 17.90
CA LYS A 275 16.25 -15.47 18.51
C LYS A 275 14.84 -14.86 18.62
N GLY A 276 13.83 -15.49 18.02
CA GLY A 276 12.42 -15.15 18.19
C GLY A 276 11.80 -14.39 17.00
N GLU A 277 10.55 -13.95 17.19
CA GLU A 277 9.73 -13.40 16.10
C GLU A 277 10.23 -12.03 15.60
N ALA A 278 10.83 -11.21 16.46
CA ALA A 278 11.41 -9.92 16.08
C ALA A 278 12.55 -10.11 15.05
N ALA A 279 13.51 -10.99 15.36
CA ALA A 279 14.60 -11.36 14.45
C ALA A 279 14.08 -11.98 13.15
N SER A 280 13.05 -12.83 13.25
CA SER A 280 12.43 -13.47 12.08
C SER A 280 11.73 -12.44 11.16
N SER A 281 11.18 -11.37 11.74
CA SER A 281 10.53 -10.29 10.97
C SER A 281 11.56 -9.48 10.18
N GLU A 282 12.68 -9.10 10.81
CA GLU A 282 13.79 -8.40 10.15
C GLU A 282 14.36 -9.22 8.97
N MET A 283 14.52 -10.53 9.16
CA MET A 283 14.98 -11.42 8.08
C MET A 283 14.02 -11.46 6.89
N ILE A 284 12.70 -11.51 7.13
CA ILE A 284 11.69 -11.50 6.06
C ILE A 284 11.74 -10.17 5.30
N GLU A 285 11.94 -9.06 6.01
CA GLU A 285 12.05 -7.74 5.41
C GLU A 285 13.26 -7.63 4.47
N PHE A 286 14.44 -8.06 4.91
CA PHE A 286 15.63 -8.05 4.05
C PHE A 286 15.53 -9.02 2.89
N LEU A 287 14.86 -10.17 3.08
CA LEU A 287 14.61 -11.12 2.00
C LEU A 287 13.68 -10.54 0.94
N TYR A 288 12.66 -9.78 1.35
CA TYR A 288 11.76 -9.10 0.42
C TYR A 288 12.50 -8.06 -0.43
N GLU A 289 13.46 -7.34 0.15
CA GLU A 289 14.28 -6.37 -0.60
C GLU A 289 15.27 -7.05 -1.55
N GLY A 290 15.83 -8.20 -1.16
CA GLY A 290 16.82 -8.91 -1.95
C GLY A 290 16.22 -9.79 -3.05
N ASP A 291 15.08 -10.42 -2.79
CA ASP A 291 14.41 -11.32 -3.73
C ASP A 291 12.87 -11.38 -3.48
N PRO A 292 12.12 -10.43 -4.06
CA PRO A 292 10.66 -10.41 -3.97
C PRO A 292 9.99 -11.66 -4.56
N PHE A 293 10.60 -12.29 -5.57
CA PHE A 293 10.05 -13.47 -6.24
C PHE A 293 10.12 -14.69 -5.32
N LEU A 294 11.23 -14.85 -4.60
CA LEU A 294 11.37 -15.87 -3.58
C LEU A 294 10.36 -15.65 -2.44
N CYS A 295 10.15 -14.40 -1.99
CA CYS A 295 9.12 -14.10 -0.98
C CYS A 295 7.71 -14.50 -1.44
N LYS A 296 7.35 -14.23 -2.70
CA LYS A 296 6.08 -14.67 -3.28
C LYS A 296 5.98 -16.19 -3.35
N HIS A 297 7.05 -16.87 -3.74
CA HIS A 297 7.10 -18.34 -3.79
C HIS A 297 6.97 -18.97 -2.40
N LEU A 298 7.51 -18.31 -1.38
CA LEU A 298 7.40 -18.70 0.02
C LEU A 298 6.02 -18.36 0.62
N GLY A 299 5.20 -17.53 -0.03
CA GLY A 299 3.91 -17.07 0.52
C GLY A 299 4.10 -16.15 1.73
N LEU A 300 5.19 -15.39 1.74
CA LEU A 300 5.49 -14.35 2.73
C LEU A 300 4.86 -12.99 2.36
N ILE A 301 4.41 -12.88 1.11
CA ILE A 301 3.72 -11.74 0.49
C ILE A 301 2.64 -12.22 -0.46
#